data_AF-A0A367KSA4-F1
#
_entry.id   AF-A0A367KSA4-F1
#
_cell.length_a   1.000
_cell.length_b   1.000
_cell.length_c   1.000
_cell.angle_alpha   90.00
_cell.angle_beta   90.00
_cell.angle_gamma   90.00
#
_symmetry.space_group_name_H-M   'P 1'
#
loop_
_entity.id
_entity.type
_entity.pdbx_description
1 polymer ?
#
loop_
_entity_poly.entity_id
_entity_poly.type
_entity_poly.pdbx_seq_one_letter_code
_entity_poly.pdbx_strand_id
1 'polypeptide(L)'
;MNVLIYNAYVTLKSILGHAYDVMKVDAATLKTEPWESTCSLVVVPGGRDTPYCQDMHGPVNARIKAYVESGGRYLGLCAGAYYASANIEFEKGSPLEVVGSRELGFFPGTCRGTVYPGFVYNSEKGARAVAININGKTIQSYYNGGGYFVDAAQMDQVKTICTYQDKQEAAGVQCQIGKGHALLFGIHPEYNINLVDLSDNDNKEEITKELKASLPLCQEFLRQSLANLGLNVQKENTVLELTPLYLSTISGHLLKAITQKLSQNLDTNAAFVDSNDTFYVSEISQEAIHGLPDMLEKMSLVKQSEDKPPVLKILYPFLMSDEKTIHVPEKALTPMFDIKAYFEALLARRQQEWGGGAWYRFGNAMLYSQVITSTQTVLDKNYNFAQCLPSGLVCLATNQIAGRGRGRNSWVSQAGALQFSFVVRHSVKLSNAPVVFIQYLIALAIVESIRTLPGYEDVPLRLKWPNDIYADMPAGLLKVGGLLVNSSFVRDEFLLVIGCGINLNNPHPTVSINDVIQQHNPKLERLGREQVLAHALVTFEKYYMELCEKGMGSWFLDKYYKRWLHSDKLVTLTTHNDEKARIVGITSDYGMLEAVSVNDPRKRFTLQPDGNSFDMLKGLIIKKT
;
A
#
# COMPACT_ATOMS: atom_id res chain seq x y z
N MET A 1 21.21 2.72 -1.20
CA MET A 1 20.17 3.66 -0.70
C MET A 1 20.51 3.98 0.76
N ASN A 2 20.16 5.16 1.31
CA ASN A 2 20.60 5.55 2.66
C ASN A 2 20.01 4.58 3.73
N VAL A 3 20.85 3.75 4.34
CA VAL A 3 20.48 2.67 5.29
C VAL A 3 19.59 3.18 6.43
N LEU A 4 19.81 4.42 6.87
CA LEU A 4 19.00 5.12 7.88
C LEU A 4 17.54 5.28 7.44
N ILE A 5 17.33 5.77 6.22
CA ILE A 5 15.99 5.97 5.63
C ILE A 5 15.30 4.62 5.45
N TYR A 6 16.04 3.60 5.04
CA TYR A 6 15.50 2.25 4.84
C TYR A 6 15.01 1.64 6.16
N ASN A 7 15.81 1.71 7.23
CA ASN A 7 15.43 1.21 8.55
C ASN A 7 14.18 1.91 9.08
N ALA A 8 14.15 3.25 9.05
CA ALA A 8 12.98 4.01 9.47
C ALA A 8 11.73 3.63 8.65
N TYR A 9 11.85 3.52 7.33
CA TYR A 9 10.75 3.15 6.46
C TYR A 9 10.20 1.74 6.77
N VAL A 10 11.06 0.72 6.85
CA VAL A 10 10.64 -0.67 7.09
C VAL A 10 10.00 -0.82 8.47
N THR A 11 10.63 -0.24 9.50
CA THR A 11 10.13 -0.34 10.87
C THR A 11 8.79 0.38 11.03
N LEU A 12 8.64 1.59 10.48
CA LEU A 12 7.37 2.30 10.52
C LEU A 12 6.29 1.59 9.69
N LYS A 13 6.63 1.02 8.53
CA LYS A 13 5.69 0.22 7.75
C LYS A 13 5.23 -1.02 8.52
N SER A 14 6.11 -1.65 9.31
CA SER A 14 5.75 -2.78 10.17
C SER A 14 4.84 -2.40 11.33
N ILE A 15 5.00 -1.20 11.90
CA ILE A 15 4.21 -0.76 13.07
C ILE A 15 2.87 -0.11 12.69
N LEU A 16 2.87 0.64 11.57
CA LEU A 16 1.77 1.52 11.15
C LEU A 16 1.08 1.08 9.86
N GLY A 17 1.69 0.17 9.08
CA GLY A 17 1.24 -0.16 7.72
C GLY A 17 -0.14 -0.82 7.63
N HIS A 18 -0.68 -1.34 8.73
CA HIS A 18 -2.04 -1.88 8.81
C HIS A 18 -3.11 -0.78 8.83
N ALA A 19 -2.77 0.43 9.26
CA ALA A 19 -3.70 1.54 9.44
C ALA A 19 -3.36 2.76 8.57
N TYR A 20 -2.09 2.93 8.21
CA TYR A 20 -1.58 4.10 7.51
C TYR A 20 -0.78 3.72 6.28
N ASP A 21 -0.81 4.59 5.27
CA ASP A 21 0.19 4.53 4.22
C ASP A 21 1.49 5.19 4.69
N VAL A 22 2.60 4.48 4.56
CA VAL A 22 3.94 4.99 4.88
C VAL A 22 4.64 5.15 3.54
N MET A 23 4.97 6.39 3.20
CA MET A 23 5.54 6.77 1.90
C MET A 23 6.79 7.61 2.09
N LYS A 24 7.74 7.47 1.16
CA LYS A 24 8.91 8.35 1.07
C LYS A 24 8.53 9.54 0.18
N VAL A 25 8.85 10.75 0.64
CA VAL A 25 8.58 12.00 -0.07
C VAL A 25 9.84 12.85 -0.16
N ASP A 26 9.89 13.75 -1.15
CA ASP A 26 10.95 14.74 -1.32
C ASP A 26 10.47 16.14 -0.91
N ALA A 27 11.39 17.10 -0.88
CA ALA A 27 11.09 18.48 -0.53
C ALA A 27 10.12 19.15 -1.53
N ALA A 28 10.17 18.75 -2.82
CA ALA A 28 9.24 19.24 -3.83
C ALA A 28 7.80 18.85 -3.50
N THR A 29 7.58 17.59 -3.14
CA THR A 29 6.28 17.06 -2.71
C THR A 29 5.76 17.82 -1.49
N LEU A 30 6.61 18.03 -0.48
CA LEU A 30 6.22 18.80 0.72
C LEU A 30 5.91 20.27 0.41
N LYS A 31 6.50 20.82 -0.66
CA LYS A 31 6.32 22.20 -1.09
C LYS A 31 5.08 22.42 -1.95
N THR A 32 4.70 21.47 -2.81
CA THR A 32 3.66 21.68 -3.83
C THR A 32 2.38 20.90 -3.57
N GLU A 33 2.46 19.69 -3.04
CA GLU A 33 1.29 18.81 -2.91
C GLU A 33 0.44 19.14 -1.67
N PRO A 34 -0.88 18.92 -1.69
CA PRO A 34 -1.77 19.17 -0.56
C PRO A 34 -1.80 17.98 0.43
N TRP A 35 -0.70 17.76 1.15
CA TRP A 35 -0.50 16.58 1.99
C TRP A 35 -1.05 16.72 3.42
N GLU A 36 -1.19 17.93 3.94
CA GLU A 36 -1.44 18.22 5.36
C GLU A 36 -2.74 17.60 5.88
N SER A 37 -3.82 17.66 5.09
CA SER A 37 -5.14 17.17 5.49
C SER A 37 -5.24 15.64 5.60
N THR A 38 -4.32 14.92 4.95
CA THR A 38 -4.30 13.45 4.91
C THR A 38 -3.09 12.85 5.64
N CYS A 39 -2.16 13.69 6.08
CA CYS A 39 -0.96 13.26 6.79
C CYS A 39 -1.28 13.00 8.27
N SER A 40 -0.84 11.85 8.77
CA SER A 40 -0.98 11.50 10.19
C SER A 40 0.30 11.72 10.99
N LEU A 41 1.47 11.68 10.35
CA LEU A 41 2.79 11.84 10.94
C LEU A 41 3.81 12.25 9.85
N VAL A 42 4.55 13.33 10.09
CA VAL A 42 5.76 13.68 9.31
C VAL A 42 6.96 13.06 9.99
N VAL A 43 7.82 12.36 9.23
CA VAL A 43 9.02 11.70 9.76
C VAL A 43 10.26 12.21 9.06
N VAL A 44 11.23 12.68 9.85
CA VAL A 44 12.58 13.00 9.37
C VAL A 44 13.54 11.99 10.01
N PRO A 45 14.07 11.03 9.24
CA PRO A 45 14.95 9.98 9.75
C PRO A 45 16.34 10.51 10.08
N GLY A 46 17.21 9.61 10.56
CA GLY A 46 18.62 9.93 10.73
C GLY A 46 19.35 10.19 9.40
N GLY A 47 20.53 10.81 9.49
CA GLY A 47 21.26 11.28 8.31
C GLY A 47 22.20 12.41 8.65
N ARG A 48 22.26 13.40 7.76
CA ARG A 48 22.90 14.69 8.03
C ARG A 48 21.79 15.74 8.08
N ASP A 49 21.86 16.67 9.01
CA ASP A 49 20.82 17.68 9.18
C ASP A 49 20.96 18.84 8.16
N THR A 50 22.18 19.13 7.72
CA THR A 50 22.47 20.22 6.79
C THR A 50 21.79 20.07 5.41
N PRO A 51 21.71 18.88 4.78
CA PRO A 51 20.91 18.69 3.57
C PRO A 51 19.42 18.95 3.80
N TYR A 52 18.85 18.59 4.96
CA TYR A 52 17.45 18.90 5.27
C TYR A 52 17.23 20.41 5.31
N CYS A 53 18.16 21.17 5.89
CA CYS A 53 18.11 22.63 5.88
C CYS A 53 18.19 23.18 4.45
N GLN A 54 19.07 22.65 3.61
CA GLN A 54 19.22 23.09 2.22
C GLN A 54 17.96 22.83 1.39
N ASP A 55 17.31 21.67 1.57
CA ASP A 55 16.19 21.27 0.72
C ASP A 55 14.83 21.78 1.24
N MET A 56 14.64 21.88 2.55
CA MET A 56 13.35 22.14 3.19
C MET A 56 13.21 23.53 3.84
N HIS A 57 14.19 24.44 3.66
CA HIS A 57 14.11 25.81 4.20
C HIS A 57 12.89 26.61 3.68
N GLY A 58 12.50 27.62 4.45
CA GLY A 58 11.49 28.61 4.10
C GLY A 58 10.09 28.00 3.93
N PRO A 59 9.51 27.95 2.71
CA PRO A 59 8.12 27.51 2.53
C PRO A 59 7.82 26.10 3.02
N VAL A 60 8.75 25.16 2.89
CA VAL A 60 8.51 23.76 3.34
C VAL A 60 8.43 23.70 4.86
N ASN A 61 9.38 24.31 5.57
CA ASN A 61 9.34 24.40 7.02
C ASN A 61 8.13 25.16 7.56
N ALA A 62 7.71 26.24 6.89
CA ALA A 62 6.50 26.95 7.26
C ALA A 62 5.26 26.04 7.20
N ARG A 63 5.15 25.20 6.16
CA ARG A 63 4.05 24.22 6.02
C ARG A 63 4.12 23.12 7.08
N ILE A 64 5.30 22.55 7.32
CA ILE A 64 5.49 21.52 8.37
C ILE A 64 5.14 22.09 9.75
N LYS A 65 5.60 23.30 10.06
CA LYS A 65 5.31 23.98 11.32
C LYS A 65 3.82 24.25 11.51
N ALA A 66 3.16 24.81 10.50
CA ALA A 66 1.71 25.05 10.54
C ALA A 66 0.91 23.74 10.70
N TYR A 67 1.32 22.67 10.02
CA TYR A 67 0.73 21.35 10.16
C TYR A 67 0.79 20.87 11.63
N VAL A 68 1.98 20.89 12.25
CA VAL A 68 2.13 20.48 13.66
C VAL A 68 1.35 21.41 14.60
N GLU A 69 1.48 22.74 14.46
CA GLU A 69 0.76 23.72 15.28
C GLU A 69 -0.76 23.52 15.26
N SER A 70 -1.31 23.08 14.12
CA SER A 70 -2.74 22.82 13.93
C SER A 70 -3.24 21.48 14.48
N GLY A 71 -2.37 20.61 15.02
CA GLY A 71 -2.72 19.29 15.55
C GLY A 71 -1.98 18.12 14.89
N GLY A 72 -1.10 18.41 13.93
CA GLY A 72 -0.24 17.41 13.29
C GLY A 72 0.82 16.84 14.22
N ARG A 73 1.52 15.81 13.74
CA ARG A 73 2.55 15.07 14.49
C ARG A 73 3.86 15.02 13.72
N TYR A 74 4.97 15.13 14.43
CA TYR A 74 6.32 15.01 13.88
C TYR A 74 7.13 13.95 14.63
N LEU A 75 7.93 13.16 13.91
CA LEU A 75 8.95 12.25 14.44
C LEU A 75 10.32 12.62 13.86
N GLY A 76 11.26 12.97 14.75
CA GLY A 76 12.65 13.24 14.39
C GLY A 76 13.59 12.20 15.00
N LEU A 77 14.41 11.56 14.16
CA LEU A 77 15.38 10.54 14.57
C LEU A 77 16.79 11.04 14.28
N CYS A 78 17.67 11.09 15.28
CA CYS A 78 19.05 11.58 15.18
C CYS A 78 19.13 12.93 14.44
N ALA A 79 19.59 12.98 13.19
CA ALA A 79 19.60 14.19 12.35
C ALA A 79 18.23 14.89 12.27
N GLY A 80 17.13 14.13 12.22
CA GLY A 80 15.78 14.70 12.24
C GLY A 80 15.39 15.32 13.58
N ALA A 81 16.02 14.91 14.69
CA ALA A 81 15.86 15.54 16.00
C ALA A 81 16.69 16.82 16.11
N TYR A 82 17.93 16.83 15.61
CA TYR A 82 18.73 18.04 15.44
C TYR A 82 17.98 19.08 14.58
N TYR A 83 17.49 18.64 13.42
CA TYR A 83 16.75 19.48 12.47
C TYR A 83 15.50 20.15 13.07
N ALA A 84 14.82 19.45 13.98
CA ALA A 84 13.62 19.95 14.66
C ALA A 84 13.91 20.79 15.92
N SER A 85 15.16 20.95 16.32
CA SER A 85 15.54 21.72 17.51
C SER A 85 15.84 23.17 17.17
N ALA A 86 15.54 24.12 18.06
CA ALA A 86 15.73 25.54 17.81
C ALA A 86 17.20 25.87 17.55
N ASN A 87 18.09 25.22 18.30
CA ASN A 87 19.54 25.29 18.11
C ASN A 87 20.16 23.90 18.14
N ILE A 88 21.30 23.77 17.48
CA ILE A 88 22.12 22.56 17.56
C ILE A 88 23.58 22.88 17.88
N GLU A 89 24.22 21.94 18.55
CA GLU A 89 25.67 21.89 18.75
C GLU A 89 26.15 20.47 18.46
N PHE A 90 26.57 20.20 17.22
CA PHE A 90 27.12 18.91 16.81
C PHE A 90 28.64 19.02 16.70
N GLU A 91 29.39 18.16 17.40
CA GLU A 91 30.86 18.08 17.32
C GLU A 91 31.55 19.43 17.53
N LYS A 92 31.01 20.25 18.45
CA LYS A 92 31.50 21.61 18.72
C LYS A 92 32.99 21.62 19.10
N GLY A 93 33.76 22.45 18.42
CA GLY A 93 35.21 22.55 18.55
C GLY A 93 36.01 21.53 17.74
N SER A 94 35.35 20.65 16.97
CA SER A 94 36.00 19.65 16.11
C SER A 94 35.90 20.02 14.62
N PRO A 95 36.70 19.40 13.72
CA PRO A 95 36.57 19.62 12.28
C PRO A 95 35.20 19.24 11.70
N LEU A 96 34.37 18.52 12.45
CA LEU A 96 33.01 18.12 12.05
C LEU A 96 31.92 19.06 12.60
N GLU A 97 32.30 20.19 13.18
CA GLU A 97 31.41 21.13 13.86
C GLU A 97 30.22 21.55 12.98
N VAL A 98 29.01 21.42 13.54
CA VAL A 98 27.80 22.05 13.02
C VAL A 98 27.07 22.71 14.19
N VAL A 99 27.15 24.04 14.26
CA VAL A 99 26.47 24.86 15.28
C VAL A 99 25.58 25.88 14.58
N GLY A 100 24.34 26.00 15.03
CA GLY A 100 23.45 27.06 14.54
C GLY A 100 21.98 26.79 14.82
N SER A 101 21.15 27.75 14.42
CA SER A 101 19.69 27.70 14.58
C SER A 101 19.00 26.85 13.49
N ARG A 102 17.82 26.31 13.78
CA ARG A 102 16.94 25.67 12.77
C ARG A 102 15.55 26.31 12.78
N GLU A 103 14.90 26.35 11.62
CA GLU A 103 13.63 27.06 11.43
C GLU A 103 12.44 26.38 12.12
N LEU A 104 12.45 25.04 12.24
CA LEU A 104 11.33 24.31 12.85
C LEU A 104 11.17 24.64 14.34
N GLY A 105 12.24 24.50 15.11
CA GLY A 105 12.28 24.88 16.53
C GLY A 105 11.23 24.20 17.42
N PHE A 106 10.85 22.96 17.09
CA PHE A 106 9.88 22.18 17.87
C PHE A 106 10.38 21.85 19.27
N PHE A 107 11.66 21.48 19.40
CA PHE A 107 12.33 21.56 20.68
C PHE A 107 12.89 22.99 20.84
N PRO A 108 12.48 23.76 21.86
CA PRO A 108 12.82 25.18 21.98
C PRO A 108 14.28 25.42 22.40
N GLY A 109 14.97 24.39 22.88
CA GLY A 109 16.36 24.48 23.36
C GLY A 109 17.41 24.04 22.34
N THR A 110 18.59 23.69 22.88
CA THR A 110 19.71 23.16 22.11
C THR A 110 19.72 21.64 22.14
N CYS A 111 19.74 20.99 20.97
CA CYS A 111 20.13 19.59 20.85
C CYS A 111 21.66 19.51 20.69
N ARG A 112 22.33 18.90 21.66
CA ARG A 112 23.81 18.84 21.70
C ARG A 112 24.28 17.43 21.47
N GLY A 113 25.28 17.26 20.61
CA GLY A 113 26.03 16.03 20.50
C GLY A 113 27.39 16.22 19.82
N THR A 114 28.07 15.14 19.47
CA THR A 114 27.68 13.76 19.77
C THR A 114 27.72 13.50 21.28
N VAL A 115 26.83 12.65 21.80
CA VAL A 115 26.81 12.28 23.24
C VAL A 115 28.06 11.51 23.62
N TYR A 116 28.53 10.66 22.70
CA TYR A 116 29.73 9.86 22.83
C TYR A 116 30.69 10.14 21.66
N PRO A 117 32.00 10.32 21.92
CA PRO A 117 32.98 10.66 20.89
C PRO A 117 33.25 9.48 19.94
N GLY A 118 33.86 9.77 18.79
CA GLY A 118 34.30 8.77 17.82
C GLY A 118 33.39 8.61 16.60
N PHE A 119 32.48 9.55 16.35
CA PHE A 119 31.67 9.58 15.14
C PHE A 119 32.54 9.73 13.89
N VAL A 120 32.20 8.98 12.83
CA VAL A 120 32.85 9.04 11.52
C VAL A 120 31.78 9.05 10.44
N TYR A 121 31.85 10.02 9.53
CA TYR A 121 30.92 10.09 8.41
C TYR A 121 31.02 8.86 7.51
N ASN A 122 29.87 8.32 7.11
CA ASN A 122 29.75 7.17 6.20
C ASN A 122 30.47 5.90 6.69
N SER A 123 30.55 5.72 8.01
CA SER A 123 31.22 4.59 8.65
C SER A 123 30.50 4.22 9.94
N GLU A 124 30.53 2.94 10.30
CA GLU A 124 29.95 2.46 11.55
C GLU A 124 30.98 2.40 12.69
N LYS A 125 32.21 2.90 12.50
CA LYS A 125 33.26 2.94 13.54
C LYS A 125 32.82 3.60 14.86
N GLY A 126 31.98 4.63 14.77
CA GLY A 126 31.44 5.34 15.93
C GLY A 126 30.19 4.71 16.54
N ALA A 127 29.65 3.65 15.92
CA ALA A 127 28.42 3.03 16.35
C ALA A 127 28.59 2.29 17.67
N ARG A 128 27.55 2.32 18.50
CA ARG A 128 27.51 1.71 19.84
C ARG A 128 26.13 1.17 20.15
N ALA A 129 26.09 0.15 21.01
CA ALA A 129 24.92 -0.14 21.82
C ALA A 129 24.98 0.78 23.06
N VAL A 130 23.95 1.59 23.26
CA VAL A 130 23.90 2.52 24.40
C VAL A 130 22.71 2.18 25.29
N ALA A 131 22.91 2.24 26.60
CA ALA A 131 21.89 1.94 27.57
C ALA A 131 20.97 3.16 27.78
N ILE A 132 19.68 2.99 27.54
CA ILE A 132 18.65 4.03 27.73
C ILE A 132 17.71 3.61 28.85
N ASN A 133 17.43 4.54 29.75
CA ASN A 133 16.43 4.38 30.80
C ASN A 133 15.07 4.87 30.31
N ILE A 134 14.07 4.00 30.43
CA ILE A 134 12.66 4.26 30.15
C ILE A 134 11.89 3.89 31.41
N ASN A 135 11.47 4.90 32.19
CA ASN A 135 10.68 4.71 33.41
C ASN A 135 11.26 3.65 34.37
N GLY A 136 12.58 3.65 34.58
CA GLY A 136 13.29 2.72 35.44
C GLY A 136 13.68 1.38 34.80
N LYS A 137 13.33 1.14 33.54
CA LYS A 137 13.79 -0.02 32.77
C LYS A 137 14.90 0.38 31.81
N THR A 138 15.97 -0.41 31.79
CA THR A 138 17.06 -0.23 30.83
C THR A 138 16.81 -1.06 29.58
N ILE A 139 16.99 -0.44 28.41
CA ILE A 139 17.10 -1.12 27.12
C ILE A 139 18.39 -0.69 26.42
N GLN A 140 18.87 -1.48 25.46
CA GLN A 140 20.01 -1.13 24.61
C GLN A 140 19.48 -0.65 23.26
N SER A 141 19.87 0.54 22.81
CA SER A 141 19.49 1.07 21.49
C SER A 141 20.73 1.36 20.66
N TYR A 142 20.60 1.27 19.35
CA TYR A 142 21.65 1.66 18.44
C TYR A 142 21.87 3.17 18.52
N TYR A 143 23.12 3.57 18.51
CA TYR A 143 23.55 4.95 18.49
C TYR A 143 24.72 5.14 17.53
N ASN A 144 24.65 6.17 16.70
CA ASN A 144 25.79 6.66 15.93
C ASN A 144 25.60 8.17 15.66
N GLY A 145 26.33 9.02 16.39
CA GLY A 145 26.30 10.49 16.20
C GLY A 145 25.10 11.23 16.82
N GLY A 146 24.30 10.56 17.63
CA GLY A 146 23.12 11.13 18.29
C GLY A 146 23.40 12.26 19.29
N GLY A 147 22.38 13.09 19.54
CA GLY A 147 22.43 14.19 20.50
C GLY A 147 21.55 13.96 21.74
N TYR A 148 21.63 14.89 22.70
CA TYR A 148 20.74 14.98 23.85
C TYR A 148 20.08 16.37 23.91
N PHE A 149 18.95 16.45 24.60
CA PHE A 149 18.14 17.67 24.70
C PHE A 149 18.46 18.44 25.97
N VAL A 150 19.22 19.53 25.83
CA VAL A 150 19.75 20.32 26.96
C VAL A 150 18.61 20.96 27.76
N ASP A 151 18.66 20.82 29.10
CA ASP A 151 17.69 21.39 30.04
C ASP A 151 16.22 21.00 29.78
N ALA A 152 15.96 19.88 29.09
CA ALA A 152 14.61 19.46 28.72
C ALA A 152 13.65 19.35 29.92
N ALA A 153 14.15 18.93 31.09
CA ALA A 153 13.36 18.81 32.33
C ALA A 153 12.92 20.17 32.92
N GLN A 154 13.51 21.29 32.47
CA GLN A 154 13.19 22.65 32.93
C GLN A 154 12.16 23.35 32.02
N MET A 155 11.68 22.70 30.97
CA MET A 155 10.80 23.30 29.96
C MET A 155 9.39 22.72 30.05
N ASP A 156 8.40 23.54 30.39
CA ASP A 156 7.00 23.11 30.61
C ASP A 156 6.38 22.41 29.39
N GLN A 157 6.74 22.83 28.19
CA GLN A 157 6.24 22.27 26.93
C GLN A 157 6.98 21.00 26.48
N VAL A 158 7.94 20.50 27.26
CA VAL A 158 8.77 19.35 26.91
C VAL A 158 8.65 18.26 27.97
N LYS A 159 8.37 17.04 27.51
CA LYS A 159 8.36 15.83 28.33
C LYS A 159 9.52 14.93 27.94
N THR A 160 10.40 14.59 28.88
CA THR A 160 11.43 13.57 28.68
C THR A 160 10.79 12.19 28.57
N ILE A 161 11.14 11.47 27.50
CA ILE A 161 10.61 10.12 27.19
C ILE A 161 11.61 9.03 27.61
N CYS A 162 12.91 9.27 27.40
CA CYS A 162 13.99 8.39 27.84
C CYS A 162 15.28 9.19 28.07
N THR A 163 16.18 8.63 28.88
CA THR A 163 17.49 9.25 29.20
C THR A 163 18.64 8.29 28.95
N TYR A 164 19.81 8.83 28.59
CA TYR A 164 21.05 8.05 28.56
C TYR A 164 21.38 7.59 29.98
N GLN A 165 21.55 6.29 30.21
CA GLN A 165 21.70 5.75 31.57
C GLN A 165 22.95 6.27 32.28
N ASP A 166 24.07 6.43 31.59
CA ASP A 166 25.33 6.86 32.18
C ASP A 166 25.44 8.40 32.32
N LYS A 167 24.77 9.16 31.46
CA LYS A 167 24.80 10.62 31.46
C LYS A 167 23.63 11.26 32.21
N GLN A 168 22.51 10.55 32.35
CA GLN A 168 21.22 11.05 32.83
C GLN A 168 20.61 12.19 31.98
N GLU A 169 21.18 12.44 30.80
CA GLU A 169 20.69 13.43 29.84
C GLU A 169 19.52 12.89 29.01
N ALA A 170 18.62 13.78 28.57
CA ALA A 170 17.45 13.41 27.78
C ALA A 170 17.86 12.87 26.40
N ALA A 171 17.65 11.56 26.19
CA ALA A 171 17.89 10.87 24.92
C ALA A 171 16.69 10.95 23.98
N GLY A 172 15.50 11.19 24.52
CA GLY A 172 14.27 11.38 23.76
C GLY A 172 13.30 12.30 24.49
N VAL A 173 12.62 13.16 23.72
CA VAL A 173 11.64 14.14 24.24
C VAL A 173 10.39 14.18 23.39
N GLN A 174 9.26 14.50 24.01
CA GLN A 174 8.01 14.88 23.35
C GLN A 174 7.75 16.37 23.65
N CYS A 175 7.66 17.17 22.59
CA CYS A 175 7.38 18.60 22.67
C CYS A 175 5.91 18.88 22.30
N GLN A 176 5.23 19.76 23.02
CA GLN A 176 3.92 20.29 22.67
C GLN A 176 4.08 21.54 21.79
N ILE A 177 3.47 21.56 20.60
CA ILE A 177 3.53 22.69 19.67
C ILE A 177 2.12 23.02 19.20
N GLY A 178 1.56 24.13 19.71
CA GLY A 178 0.16 24.47 19.49
C GLY A 178 -0.75 23.31 19.93
N LYS A 179 -1.53 22.76 18.99
CA LYS A 179 -2.39 21.58 19.23
C LYS A 179 -1.72 20.25 18.94
N GLY A 180 -0.53 20.24 18.33
CA GLY A 180 0.18 19.03 17.92
C GLY A 180 1.40 18.72 18.77
N HIS A 181 2.16 17.71 18.33
CA HIS A 181 3.29 17.18 19.09
C HIS A 181 4.47 16.82 18.18
N ALA A 182 5.69 16.99 18.69
CA ALA A 182 6.91 16.47 18.08
C ALA A 182 7.59 15.48 19.03
N LEU A 183 7.84 14.26 18.56
CA LEU A 183 8.61 13.23 19.25
C LEU A 183 10.00 13.17 18.64
N LEU A 184 11.03 13.41 19.45
CA LEU A 184 12.41 13.54 18.99
C LEU A 184 13.30 12.57 19.75
N PHE A 185 14.15 11.84 19.04
CA PHE A 185 15.13 10.92 19.62
C PHE A 185 16.53 11.22 19.11
N GLY A 186 17.50 11.28 20.02
CA GLY A 186 18.92 11.24 19.69
C GLY A 186 19.44 9.83 19.37
N ILE A 187 18.70 8.80 19.80
CA ILE A 187 18.98 7.38 19.55
C ILE A 187 18.19 6.86 18.34
N HIS A 188 18.42 5.60 17.96
CA HIS A 188 17.70 4.93 16.88
C HIS A 188 16.87 3.73 17.37
N PRO A 189 15.70 3.96 17.98
CA PRO A 189 14.80 2.87 18.38
C PRO A 189 14.21 2.12 17.17
N GLU A 190 14.33 2.66 15.95
CA GLU A 190 13.85 2.09 14.69
C GLU A 190 14.81 1.11 14.03
N TYR A 191 16.06 1.03 14.48
CA TYR A 191 17.09 0.24 13.82
C TYR A 191 16.91 -1.26 14.02
N ASN A 192 16.91 -2.01 12.92
CA ASN A 192 17.01 -3.47 12.96
C ASN A 192 18.47 -3.87 12.74
N ILE A 193 19.14 -4.29 13.81
CA ILE A 193 20.55 -4.68 13.80
C ILE A 193 20.90 -5.78 12.78
N ASN A 194 19.92 -6.59 12.37
CA ASN A 194 20.14 -7.61 11.34
C ASN A 194 20.36 -7.02 9.94
N LEU A 195 20.09 -5.73 9.75
CA LEU A 195 20.20 -5.01 8.48
C LEU A 195 21.38 -4.02 8.46
N VAL A 196 22.17 -3.95 9.55
CA VAL A 196 23.29 -3.00 9.68
C VAL A 196 24.60 -3.70 9.37
N ASP A 197 25.38 -3.14 8.46
CA ASP A 197 26.74 -3.61 8.19
C ASP A 197 27.72 -2.95 9.17
N LEU A 198 28.09 -3.69 10.21
CA LEU A 198 29.10 -3.27 11.20
C LEU A 198 30.50 -3.78 10.87
N SER A 199 30.79 -4.14 9.61
CA SER A 199 32.06 -4.77 9.23
C SER A 199 33.29 -3.91 9.55
N ASP A 200 33.15 -2.59 9.55
CA ASP A 200 34.20 -1.61 9.84
C ASP A 200 34.26 -1.17 11.32
N ASN A 201 33.42 -1.75 12.19
CA ASN A 201 33.43 -1.47 13.64
C ASN A 201 34.18 -2.57 14.41
N ASP A 202 35.16 -2.15 15.22
CA ASP A 202 36.00 -3.07 16.01
C ASP A 202 35.22 -3.86 17.07
N ASN A 203 34.08 -3.34 17.54
CA ASN A 203 33.20 -3.93 18.56
C ASN A 203 31.94 -4.59 17.97
N LYS A 204 31.94 -4.92 16.67
CA LYS A 204 30.74 -5.42 15.96
C LYS A 204 30.06 -6.61 16.62
N GLU A 205 30.82 -7.54 17.21
CA GLU A 205 30.27 -8.76 17.83
C GLU A 205 29.48 -8.43 19.10
N GLU A 206 30.02 -7.55 19.94
CA GLU A 206 29.39 -7.10 21.19
C GLU A 206 28.15 -6.25 20.89
N ILE A 207 28.28 -5.25 20.01
CA ILE A 207 27.16 -4.38 19.58
C ILE A 207 26.02 -5.24 19.00
N THR A 208 26.34 -6.18 18.11
CA THR A 208 25.34 -7.06 17.51
C THR A 208 24.64 -7.91 18.56
N LYS A 209 25.38 -8.47 19.51
CA LYS A 209 24.81 -9.29 20.59
C LYS A 209 23.86 -8.49 21.46
N GLU A 210 24.26 -7.31 21.92
CA GLU A 210 23.46 -6.47 22.81
C GLU A 210 22.20 -5.94 22.13
N LEU A 211 22.33 -5.42 20.91
CA LEU A 211 21.20 -4.88 20.16
C LEU A 211 20.22 -5.97 19.71
N LYS A 212 20.71 -7.17 19.35
CA LYS A 212 19.81 -8.31 19.05
C LYS A 212 18.97 -8.68 20.27
N ALA A 213 19.59 -8.74 21.45
CA ALA A 213 18.88 -9.05 22.69
C ALA A 213 17.84 -7.98 23.05
N SER A 214 18.08 -6.71 22.71
CA SER A 214 17.18 -5.60 23.03
C SER A 214 16.21 -5.21 21.91
N LEU A 215 16.33 -5.78 20.71
CA LEU A 215 15.51 -5.44 19.56
C LEU A 215 13.99 -5.51 19.84
N PRO A 216 13.43 -6.56 20.48
CA PRO A 216 12.01 -6.61 20.79
C PRO A 216 11.56 -5.46 21.72
N LEU A 217 12.41 -5.09 22.67
CA LEU A 217 12.15 -4.00 23.62
C LEU A 217 12.21 -2.63 22.95
N CYS A 218 13.19 -2.40 22.05
CA CYS A 218 13.26 -1.18 21.24
C CYS A 218 12.03 -1.00 20.35
N GLN A 219 11.60 -2.08 19.67
CA GLN A 219 10.41 -2.03 18.82
C GLN A 219 9.14 -1.79 19.64
N GLU A 220 9.00 -2.42 20.81
CA GLU A 220 7.90 -2.14 21.74
C GLU A 220 7.92 -0.68 22.20
N PHE A 221 9.09 -0.17 22.56
CA PHE A 221 9.25 1.22 22.98
C PHE A 221 8.84 2.22 21.89
N LEU A 222 9.30 2.01 20.65
CA LEU A 222 8.89 2.85 19.52
C LEU A 222 7.39 2.75 19.27
N ARG A 223 6.83 1.54 19.31
CA ARG A 223 5.39 1.30 19.14
C ARG A 223 4.57 2.06 20.18
N GLN A 224 4.90 1.93 21.46
CA GLN A 224 4.21 2.64 22.53
C GLN A 224 4.36 4.15 22.40
N SER A 225 5.51 4.64 21.98
CA SER A 225 5.74 6.07 21.74
C SER A 225 4.84 6.60 20.62
N LEU A 226 4.68 5.85 19.53
CA LEU A 226 3.75 6.19 18.44
C LEU A 226 2.28 6.10 18.87
N ALA A 227 1.92 5.09 19.67
CA ALA A 227 0.58 4.96 20.23
C ALA A 227 0.22 6.14 21.15
N ASN A 228 1.17 6.58 21.98
CA ASN A 228 1.02 7.73 22.88
C ASN A 228 0.89 9.06 22.12
N LEU A 229 1.40 9.15 20.89
CA LEU A 229 1.11 10.26 19.98
C LEU A 229 -0.31 10.19 19.39
N GLY A 230 -1.07 9.12 19.63
CA GLY A 230 -2.43 8.93 19.13
C GLY A 230 -2.51 8.24 17.76
N LEU A 231 -1.47 7.51 17.35
CA LEU A 231 -1.50 6.68 16.14
C LEU A 231 -2.05 5.28 16.45
N ASN A 232 -2.78 4.71 15.49
CA ASN A 232 -3.22 3.32 15.53
C ASN A 232 -2.04 2.40 15.20
N VAL A 233 -1.52 1.69 16.20
CA VAL A 233 -0.37 0.79 16.06
C VAL A 233 -0.80 -0.67 16.10
N GLN A 234 -0.07 -1.52 15.38
CA GLN A 234 -0.31 -2.96 15.43
C GLN A 234 0.18 -3.53 16.77
N LYS A 235 -0.68 -4.27 17.49
CA LYS A 235 -0.38 -4.77 18.84
C LYS A 235 0.75 -5.83 18.89
N GLU A 236 1.03 -6.50 17.78
CA GLU A 236 2.08 -7.52 17.66
C GLU A 236 3.08 -7.14 16.56
N ASN A 237 4.39 -7.29 16.83
CA ASN A 237 5.45 -7.12 15.82
C ASN A 237 5.54 -8.40 14.98
N THR A 238 4.60 -8.58 14.07
CA THR A 238 4.85 -9.46 12.93
C THR A 238 5.29 -8.58 11.78
N VAL A 239 6.60 -8.51 11.54
CA VAL A 239 7.09 -8.09 10.23
C VAL A 239 6.46 -9.09 9.26
N LEU A 240 5.53 -8.61 8.42
CA LEU A 240 4.86 -9.47 7.46
C LEU A 240 5.89 -9.88 6.40
N GLU A 241 6.50 -11.03 6.59
CA GLU A 241 7.39 -11.64 5.60
C GLU A 241 6.57 -12.10 4.40
N LEU A 242 7.16 -12.00 3.20
CA LEU A 242 6.51 -12.45 1.98
C LEU A 242 6.26 -13.96 2.05
N THR A 243 5.02 -14.38 1.77
CA THR A 243 4.63 -15.80 1.75
C THR A 243 4.57 -16.33 0.31
N PRO A 244 4.68 -17.66 0.11
CA PRO A 244 4.53 -18.27 -1.21
C PRO A 244 3.22 -17.91 -1.93
N LEU A 245 3.24 -18.00 -3.25
CA LEU A 245 2.09 -17.94 -4.14
C LEU A 245 1.58 -19.38 -4.37
N TYR A 246 0.36 -19.68 -3.94
CA TYR A 246 -0.30 -20.95 -4.22
C TYR A 246 -1.06 -20.86 -5.54
N LEU A 247 -0.61 -21.62 -6.54
CA LEU A 247 -1.28 -21.78 -7.82
C LEU A 247 -2.39 -22.82 -7.69
N SER A 248 -3.60 -22.45 -8.07
CA SER A 248 -4.79 -23.31 -8.02
C SER A 248 -5.64 -23.14 -9.27
N THR A 249 -6.35 -24.18 -9.69
CA THR A 249 -7.15 -24.17 -10.92
C THR A 249 -8.44 -24.98 -10.78
N ILE A 250 -9.41 -24.68 -11.64
CA ILE A 250 -10.65 -25.48 -11.74
C ILE A 250 -10.45 -26.87 -12.38
N SER A 251 -9.30 -27.12 -13.01
CA SER A 251 -9.00 -28.39 -13.68
C SER A 251 -7.50 -28.68 -13.80
N GLY A 252 -7.14 -29.97 -13.80
CA GLY A 252 -5.77 -30.43 -13.95
C GLY A 252 -5.14 -30.07 -15.29
N HIS A 253 -5.91 -30.07 -16.39
CA HIS A 253 -5.41 -29.65 -17.70
C HIS A 253 -4.92 -28.20 -17.68
N LEU A 254 -5.68 -27.30 -17.04
CA LEU A 254 -5.27 -25.90 -16.92
C LEU A 254 -4.03 -25.76 -16.04
N LEU A 255 -3.95 -26.50 -14.93
CA LEU A 255 -2.79 -26.51 -14.05
C LEU A 255 -1.53 -26.92 -14.83
N LYS A 256 -1.60 -28.07 -15.52
CA LYS A 256 -0.52 -28.59 -16.36
C LYS A 256 -0.10 -27.60 -17.44
N ALA A 257 -1.05 -26.94 -18.12
CA ALA A 257 -0.74 -25.97 -19.16
C ALA A 257 0.00 -24.74 -18.60
N ILE A 258 -0.37 -24.26 -17.42
CA ILE A 258 0.30 -23.14 -16.75
C ILE A 258 1.71 -23.54 -16.31
N THR A 259 1.84 -24.66 -15.59
CA THR A 259 3.14 -25.11 -15.07
C THR A 259 4.12 -25.45 -16.19
N GLN A 260 3.67 -26.09 -17.27
CA GLN A 260 4.52 -26.35 -18.45
C GLN A 260 5.04 -25.06 -19.09
N LYS A 261 4.19 -24.04 -19.27
CA LYS A 261 4.62 -22.74 -19.82
C LYS A 261 5.63 -22.05 -18.91
N LEU A 262 5.42 -22.07 -17.61
CA LEU A 262 6.37 -21.50 -16.65
C LEU A 262 7.71 -22.26 -16.70
N SER A 263 7.66 -23.60 -16.69
CA SER A 263 8.87 -24.45 -16.71
C SER A 263 9.71 -24.28 -17.98
N GLN A 264 9.08 -24.01 -19.13
CA GLN A 264 9.77 -23.76 -20.40
C GLN A 264 10.59 -22.47 -20.43
N ASN A 265 10.34 -21.55 -19.48
CA ASN A 265 10.99 -20.24 -19.40
C ASN A 265 11.93 -20.13 -18.19
N LEU A 266 12.26 -21.26 -17.54
CA LEU A 266 13.24 -21.28 -16.46
C LEU A 266 14.66 -21.13 -17.01
N ASP A 267 15.51 -20.46 -16.25
CA ASP A 267 16.94 -20.36 -16.49
C ASP A 267 17.70 -21.64 -16.10
N THR A 268 19.03 -21.62 -16.21
CA THR A 268 19.89 -22.76 -15.85
C THR A 268 19.88 -23.11 -14.36
N ASN A 269 19.38 -22.22 -13.49
CA ASN A 269 19.24 -22.43 -12.05
C ASN A 269 17.80 -22.84 -11.65
N ALA A 270 16.98 -23.23 -12.63
CA ALA A 270 15.56 -23.53 -12.45
C ALA A 270 14.75 -22.35 -11.87
N ALA A 271 15.17 -21.12 -12.17
CA ALA A 271 14.50 -19.89 -11.76
C ALA A 271 13.89 -19.19 -12.97
N PHE A 272 12.65 -18.69 -12.83
CA PHE A 272 12.06 -17.76 -13.79
C PHE A 272 12.48 -16.35 -13.39
N VAL A 273 13.48 -15.79 -14.06
CA VAL A 273 13.95 -14.42 -13.77
C VAL A 273 13.22 -13.43 -14.67
N ASP A 274 12.60 -12.41 -14.10
CA ASP A 274 11.99 -11.30 -14.83
C ASP A 274 12.48 -9.95 -14.29
N SER A 275 11.93 -8.86 -14.82
CA SER A 275 12.42 -7.50 -14.60
C SER A 275 12.30 -7.03 -13.15
N ASN A 276 11.27 -7.47 -12.43
CA ASN A 276 11.01 -7.03 -11.06
C ASN A 276 11.23 -8.13 -10.03
N ASP A 277 10.89 -9.38 -10.34
CA ASP A 277 10.93 -10.53 -9.41
C ASP A 277 11.57 -11.77 -10.07
N THR A 278 12.07 -12.67 -9.23
CA THR A 278 12.53 -14.02 -9.62
C THR A 278 11.60 -15.07 -9.05
N PHE A 279 11.04 -15.96 -9.87
CA PHE A 279 10.09 -16.99 -9.42
C PHE A 279 10.71 -18.39 -9.42
N TYR A 280 10.50 -19.15 -8.35
CA TYR A 280 10.76 -20.59 -8.33
C TYR A 280 9.43 -21.32 -8.34
N VAL A 281 9.28 -22.31 -9.22
CA VAL A 281 8.02 -23.03 -9.42
C VAL A 281 8.21 -24.47 -9.01
N SER A 282 7.43 -24.95 -8.04
CA SER A 282 7.54 -26.32 -7.54
C SER A 282 6.19 -26.90 -7.12
N GLU A 283 6.06 -28.22 -7.25
CA GLU A 283 4.93 -28.95 -6.70
C GLU A 283 5.03 -29.01 -5.16
N ILE A 284 3.89 -29.04 -4.48
CA ILE A 284 3.81 -29.24 -3.02
C ILE A 284 4.10 -30.71 -2.71
N SER A 285 5.23 -31.01 -2.06
CA SER A 285 5.57 -32.38 -1.65
C SER A 285 4.77 -32.82 -0.41
N GLN A 286 4.51 -34.13 -0.27
CA GLN A 286 3.83 -34.69 0.92
C GLN A 286 4.64 -34.48 2.22
N GLU A 287 5.97 -34.47 2.14
CA GLU A 287 6.87 -34.22 3.27
C GLU A 287 6.82 -32.75 3.74
N ALA A 288 6.47 -31.80 2.87
CA ALA A 288 6.33 -30.39 3.23
C ALA A 288 5.11 -30.10 4.11
N ILE A 289 4.13 -31.01 4.16
CA ILE A 289 2.88 -30.88 4.95
C ILE A 289 3.12 -31.14 6.46
N HIS A 290 4.20 -31.84 6.82
CA HIS A 290 4.51 -32.14 8.23
C HIS A 290 5.50 -31.17 8.90
N GLY A 291 6.15 -30.28 8.15
CA GLY A 291 7.15 -29.30 8.64
C GLY A 291 6.82 -27.83 8.35
N LEU A 292 5.53 -27.50 8.19
CA LEU A 292 5.04 -26.22 7.67
C LEU A 292 5.65 -24.95 8.31
N PRO A 293 5.80 -24.83 9.65
CA PRO A 293 6.33 -23.62 10.27
C PRO A 293 7.80 -23.36 9.90
N ASP A 294 8.67 -24.38 10.01
CA ASP A 294 10.09 -24.29 9.67
C ASP A 294 10.35 -24.07 8.18
N MET A 295 9.45 -24.57 7.31
CA MET A 295 9.50 -24.33 5.86
C MET A 295 9.07 -22.91 5.50
N LEU A 296 7.99 -22.39 6.11
CA LEU A 296 7.53 -21.02 5.89
C LEU A 296 8.59 -20.00 6.33
N GLU A 297 9.23 -20.19 7.50
CA GLU A 297 10.37 -19.37 7.96
C GLU A 297 11.60 -19.48 7.03
N LYS A 298 11.91 -20.67 6.49
CA LYS A 298 13.00 -20.84 5.52
C LYS A 298 12.66 -20.34 4.11
N MET A 299 11.38 -20.14 3.81
CA MET A 299 10.86 -19.63 2.54
C MET A 299 10.53 -18.14 2.59
N SER A 300 10.54 -17.52 3.77
CA SER A 300 10.50 -16.08 3.96
C SER A 300 11.66 -15.43 3.24
N LEU A 301 11.29 -14.54 2.32
CA LEU A 301 12.19 -14.02 1.31
C LEU A 301 13.03 -12.91 1.91
N VAL A 302 14.24 -13.25 2.35
CA VAL A 302 15.29 -12.28 2.61
C VAL A 302 15.57 -11.57 1.28
N LYS A 303 15.40 -10.24 1.24
CA LYS A 303 16.02 -9.40 0.21
C LYS A 303 17.49 -9.79 0.18
N GLN A 304 17.95 -10.52 -0.84
CA GLN A 304 19.34 -10.99 -0.89
C GLN A 304 20.34 -9.80 -0.84
N SER A 305 19.93 -8.63 -1.35
CA SER A 305 20.60 -7.31 -1.23
C SER A 305 19.67 -6.21 -1.79
N GLU A 306 20.04 -4.92 -1.70
CA GLU A 306 19.29 -3.82 -2.34
C GLU A 306 19.20 -3.94 -3.88
N ASP A 307 20.15 -4.64 -4.50
CA ASP A 307 20.31 -4.70 -5.97
C ASP A 307 19.73 -5.97 -6.61
N LYS A 308 19.12 -6.87 -5.83
CA LYS A 308 18.51 -8.11 -6.36
C LYS A 308 16.98 -8.07 -6.28
N PRO A 309 16.28 -8.53 -7.34
CA PRO A 309 14.82 -8.61 -7.34
C PRO A 309 14.33 -9.52 -6.20
N PRO A 310 13.11 -9.30 -5.65
CA PRO A 310 12.51 -10.21 -4.69
C PRO A 310 12.41 -11.60 -5.33
N VAL A 311 12.78 -12.63 -4.58
CA VAL A 311 12.50 -14.00 -4.97
C VAL A 311 11.05 -14.30 -4.58
N LEU A 312 10.30 -15.07 -5.35
CA LEU A 312 8.94 -15.52 -5.04
C LEU A 312 8.84 -17.02 -5.32
N LYS A 313 8.17 -17.78 -4.47
CA LYS A 313 7.93 -19.21 -4.70
C LYS A 313 6.49 -19.44 -5.12
N ILE A 314 6.29 -20.13 -6.23
CA ILE A 314 4.99 -20.58 -6.73
C ILE A 314 4.85 -22.06 -6.43
N LEU A 315 3.89 -22.39 -5.58
CA LEU A 315 3.60 -23.74 -5.13
C LEU A 315 2.29 -24.22 -5.74
N TYR A 316 2.25 -25.42 -6.29
CA TYR A 316 1.02 -26.00 -6.85
C TYR A 316 0.75 -27.41 -6.30
N PRO A 317 -0.53 -27.81 -6.16
CA PRO A 317 -0.90 -29.14 -5.68
C PRO A 317 -0.52 -30.23 -6.68
N PHE A 318 -0.37 -31.46 -6.19
CA PHE A 318 -0.12 -32.64 -7.02
C PHE A 318 -1.17 -32.77 -8.14
N LEU A 319 -0.68 -33.05 -9.35
CA LEU A 319 -1.54 -33.21 -10.51
C LEU A 319 -2.22 -34.58 -10.49
N MET A 320 -3.47 -34.62 -10.02
CA MET A 320 -4.34 -35.79 -10.18
C MET A 320 -4.73 -35.99 -11.66
N SER A 321 -4.95 -37.25 -12.07
CA SER A 321 -5.21 -37.63 -13.46
C SER A 321 -6.63 -37.35 -13.96
N ASP A 322 -7.54 -36.88 -13.10
CA ASP A 322 -8.92 -36.59 -13.50
C ASP A 322 -9.07 -35.15 -14.05
N GLU A 323 -9.96 -34.99 -15.03
CA GLU A 323 -10.15 -33.73 -15.74
C GLU A 323 -11.12 -32.74 -15.08
N LYS A 324 -11.87 -33.16 -14.04
CA LYS A 324 -13.01 -32.41 -13.49
C LYS A 324 -12.79 -31.93 -12.04
N THR A 325 -11.71 -32.33 -11.41
CA THR A 325 -11.39 -31.96 -10.04
C THR A 325 -10.76 -30.58 -9.97
N ILE A 326 -11.21 -29.80 -8.98
CA ILE A 326 -10.60 -28.53 -8.62
C ILE A 326 -9.27 -28.82 -7.90
N HIS A 327 -8.18 -28.25 -8.38
CA HIS A 327 -6.85 -28.41 -7.80
C HIS A 327 -6.52 -27.22 -6.93
N VAL A 328 -6.54 -27.43 -5.61
CA VAL A 328 -6.23 -26.42 -4.58
C VAL A 328 -5.24 -27.01 -3.56
N PRO A 329 -4.43 -26.18 -2.87
CA PRO A 329 -3.69 -26.63 -1.70
C PRO A 329 -4.64 -26.99 -0.55
N GLU A 330 -4.12 -27.66 0.47
CA GLU A 330 -4.85 -27.87 1.71
C GLU A 330 -5.25 -26.53 2.36
N LYS A 331 -6.42 -26.49 3.00
CA LYS A 331 -6.96 -25.28 3.64
C LYS A 331 -6.02 -24.68 4.68
N ALA A 332 -5.21 -25.51 5.35
CA ALA A 332 -4.22 -25.07 6.33
C ALA A 332 -3.11 -24.17 5.73
N LEU A 333 -2.80 -24.32 4.44
CA LEU A 333 -1.84 -23.47 3.72
C LEU A 333 -2.43 -22.11 3.32
N THR A 334 -3.76 -22.01 3.31
CA THR A 334 -4.50 -20.82 2.85
C THR A 334 -5.57 -20.39 3.86
N PRO A 335 -5.21 -20.23 5.15
CA PRO A 335 -6.18 -20.07 6.23
C PRO A 335 -7.00 -18.78 6.12
N MET A 336 -6.48 -17.80 5.39
CA MET A 336 -7.10 -16.49 5.23
C MET A 336 -7.96 -16.36 3.96
N PHE A 337 -8.07 -17.38 3.11
CA PHE A 337 -8.95 -17.36 1.94
C PHE A 337 -9.27 -18.79 1.47
N ASP A 338 -10.54 -19.16 1.43
CA ASP A 338 -10.94 -20.51 1.03
C ASP A 338 -11.03 -20.63 -0.51
N ILE A 339 -9.93 -21.03 -1.13
CA ILE A 339 -9.83 -21.14 -2.60
C ILE A 339 -10.86 -22.13 -3.17
N LYS A 340 -11.17 -23.20 -2.44
CA LYS A 340 -12.17 -24.18 -2.87
C LYS A 340 -13.56 -23.55 -2.89
N ALA A 341 -13.94 -22.88 -1.81
CA ALA A 341 -15.22 -22.17 -1.73
C ALA A 341 -15.35 -21.08 -2.81
N TYR A 342 -14.25 -20.41 -3.17
CA TYR A 342 -14.22 -19.48 -4.30
C TYR A 342 -14.57 -20.16 -5.62
N PHE A 343 -13.92 -21.28 -5.96
CA PHE A 343 -14.20 -21.97 -7.21
C PHE A 343 -15.61 -22.58 -7.23
N GLU A 344 -16.11 -23.08 -6.10
CA GLU A 344 -17.50 -23.54 -5.97
C GLU A 344 -18.51 -22.40 -6.21
N ALA A 345 -18.28 -21.22 -5.61
CA ALA A 345 -19.09 -20.04 -5.84
C ALA A 345 -19.03 -19.56 -7.31
N LEU A 346 -17.84 -19.62 -7.93
CA LEU A 346 -17.64 -19.29 -9.35
C LEU A 346 -18.47 -20.19 -10.26
N LEU A 347 -18.41 -21.50 -10.05
CA LEU A 347 -19.16 -22.49 -10.83
C LEU A 347 -20.67 -22.34 -10.60
N ALA A 348 -21.11 -22.16 -9.35
CA ALA A 348 -22.52 -21.96 -9.03
C ALA A 348 -23.08 -20.70 -9.70
N ARG A 349 -22.33 -19.58 -9.66
CA ARG A 349 -22.78 -18.34 -10.30
C ARG A 349 -22.85 -18.47 -11.83
N ARG A 350 -21.90 -19.18 -12.46
CA ARG A 350 -21.95 -19.47 -13.90
C ARG A 350 -23.13 -20.35 -14.28
N GLN A 351 -23.43 -21.34 -13.45
CA GLN A 351 -24.61 -22.19 -13.64
C GLN A 351 -25.89 -21.34 -13.64
N GLN A 352 -26.00 -20.38 -12.71
CA GLN A 352 -27.13 -19.46 -12.64
C GLN A 352 -27.22 -18.53 -13.86
N GLU A 353 -26.08 -17.98 -14.31
CA GLU A 353 -26.06 -16.99 -15.40
C GLU A 353 -26.23 -17.60 -16.80
N TRP A 354 -25.64 -18.79 -17.02
CA TRP A 354 -25.48 -19.36 -18.36
C TRP A 354 -25.83 -20.85 -18.47
N GLY A 355 -26.37 -21.48 -17.42
CA GLY A 355 -26.85 -22.86 -17.47
C GLY A 355 -25.76 -23.95 -17.48
N GLY A 356 -24.49 -23.58 -17.33
CA GLY A 356 -23.35 -24.49 -17.30
C GLY A 356 -22.64 -24.63 -18.66
N GLY A 357 -21.31 -24.49 -18.67
CA GLY A 357 -20.47 -24.51 -19.87
C GLY A 357 -18.97 -24.48 -19.55
N ALA A 358 -18.12 -24.61 -20.56
CA ALA A 358 -16.65 -24.64 -20.40
C ALA A 358 -15.92 -23.53 -21.21
N TRP A 359 -16.64 -22.62 -21.85
CA TRP A 359 -16.07 -21.57 -22.70
C TRP A 359 -15.55 -20.35 -21.91
N TYR A 360 -15.82 -20.31 -20.60
CA TYR A 360 -15.48 -19.21 -19.71
C TYR A 360 -13.97 -19.10 -19.48
N ARG A 361 -13.47 -17.88 -19.33
CA ARG A 361 -12.05 -17.56 -19.24
C ARG A 361 -11.66 -16.95 -17.90
N PHE A 362 -12.53 -16.16 -17.27
CA PHE A 362 -12.17 -15.36 -16.10
C PHE A 362 -12.33 -16.10 -14.78
N GLY A 363 -11.28 -16.16 -13.97
CA GLY A 363 -11.31 -16.75 -12.63
C GLY A 363 -11.00 -18.24 -12.56
N ASN A 364 -10.66 -18.90 -13.67
CA ASN A 364 -10.41 -20.35 -13.72
C ASN A 364 -9.09 -20.79 -13.09
N ALA A 365 -8.18 -19.85 -12.85
CA ALA A 365 -6.90 -20.07 -12.20
C ALA A 365 -6.62 -18.92 -11.22
N MET A 366 -5.98 -19.25 -10.11
CA MET A 366 -5.64 -18.32 -9.05
C MET A 366 -4.19 -18.51 -8.59
N LEU A 367 -3.50 -17.40 -8.37
CA LEU A 367 -2.28 -17.29 -7.57
C LEU A 367 -2.66 -16.60 -6.25
N TYR A 368 -2.64 -17.32 -5.14
CA TYR A 368 -2.98 -16.78 -3.82
C TYR A 368 -1.74 -16.64 -2.94
N SER A 369 -1.53 -15.51 -2.28
CA SER A 369 -0.52 -15.38 -1.21
C SER A 369 -1.12 -14.68 0.00
N GLN A 370 -0.69 -15.06 1.20
CA GLN A 370 -1.13 -14.37 2.42
C GLN A 370 -0.50 -12.98 2.51
N VAL A 371 0.80 -12.88 2.26
CA VAL A 371 1.57 -11.62 2.25
C VAL A 371 2.38 -11.54 0.96
N ILE A 372 2.15 -10.50 0.17
CA ILE A 372 2.91 -10.22 -1.05
C ILE A 372 3.32 -8.74 -1.10
N THR A 373 4.21 -8.36 -2.01
CA THR A 373 4.50 -6.94 -2.29
C THR A 373 3.25 -6.24 -2.82
N SER A 374 2.78 -6.64 -4.01
CA SER A 374 1.55 -6.15 -4.64
C SER A 374 1.11 -7.12 -5.74
N THR A 375 -0.16 -7.51 -5.75
CA THR A 375 -0.76 -8.34 -6.83
C THR A 375 -0.62 -7.66 -8.19
N GLN A 376 -0.71 -6.33 -8.20
CA GLN A 376 -0.53 -5.54 -9.42
C GLN A 376 0.90 -5.60 -9.92
N THR A 377 1.88 -5.35 -9.04
CA THR A 377 3.31 -5.31 -9.40
C THR A 377 3.79 -6.66 -9.90
N VAL A 378 3.38 -7.75 -9.23
CA VAL A 378 3.77 -9.11 -9.62
C VAL A 378 3.32 -9.43 -11.05
N LEU A 379 2.19 -8.88 -11.50
CA LEU A 379 1.68 -9.11 -12.86
C LEU A 379 2.13 -8.05 -13.88
N ASP A 380 2.18 -6.75 -13.53
CA ASP A 380 2.44 -5.67 -14.50
C ASP A 380 3.93 -5.33 -14.66
N LYS A 381 4.78 -5.66 -13.69
CA LYS A 381 6.24 -5.44 -13.76
C LYS A 381 7.04 -6.70 -14.11
N ASN A 382 6.39 -7.86 -14.17
CA ASN A 382 6.99 -9.11 -14.66
C ASN A 382 6.31 -9.53 -15.96
N TYR A 383 6.70 -8.84 -17.04
CA TYR A 383 6.02 -8.93 -18.33
C TYR A 383 6.16 -10.31 -18.98
N ASN A 384 7.30 -10.99 -18.85
CA ASN A 384 7.51 -12.33 -19.38
C ASN A 384 6.73 -13.37 -18.56
N PHE A 385 6.71 -13.19 -17.23
CA PHE A 385 5.91 -14.01 -16.33
C PHE A 385 4.41 -13.91 -16.66
N ALA A 386 3.87 -12.69 -16.76
CA ALA A 386 2.46 -12.47 -17.08
C ALA A 386 2.07 -13.02 -18.47
N GLN A 387 2.99 -13.02 -19.43
CA GLN A 387 2.76 -13.64 -20.73
C GLN A 387 2.62 -15.17 -20.69
N CYS A 388 3.14 -15.83 -19.66
CA CYS A 388 2.95 -17.27 -19.47
C CYS A 388 1.55 -17.60 -18.90
N LEU A 389 0.88 -16.61 -18.31
CA LEU A 389 -0.41 -16.79 -17.65
C LEU A 389 -1.58 -16.69 -18.66
N PRO A 390 -2.65 -17.50 -18.46
CA PRO A 390 -3.85 -17.41 -19.28
C PRO A 390 -4.63 -16.14 -18.95
N SER A 391 -5.33 -15.61 -19.96
CA SER A 391 -6.30 -14.53 -19.74
C SER A 391 -7.35 -15.00 -18.74
N GLY A 392 -7.61 -14.20 -17.71
CA GLY A 392 -8.54 -14.48 -16.64
C GLY A 392 -7.91 -15.07 -15.38
N LEU A 393 -6.60 -15.35 -15.35
CA LEU A 393 -5.93 -15.74 -14.11
C LEU A 393 -5.94 -14.60 -13.09
N VAL A 394 -6.31 -14.92 -11.85
CA VAL A 394 -6.43 -13.99 -10.73
C VAL A 394 -5.21 -14.14 -9.81
N CYS A 395 -4.57 -13.04 -9.42
CA CYS A 395 -3.62 -12.98 -8.32
C CYS A 395 -4.30 -12.30 -7.13
N LEU A 396 -4.48 -13.01 -6.02
CA LEU A 396 -5.15 -12.50 -4.82
C LEU A 396 -4.18 -12.48 -3.64
N ALA A 397 -4.28 -11.44 -2.81
CA ALA A 397 -3.51 -11.34 -1.58
C ALA A 397 -4.37 -10.99 -0.37
N THR A 398 -4.07 -11.59 0.78
CA THR A 398 -4.67 -11.15 2.05
C THR A 398 -4.04 -9.81 2.49
N ASN A 399 -2.73 -9.70 2.38
CA ASN A 399 -1.96 -8.50 2.71
C ASN A 399 -0.97 -8.15 1.58
N GLN A 400 -0.93 -6.86 1.24
CA GLN A 400 0.03 -6.26 0.32
C GLN A 400 0.89 -5.26 1.09
N ILE A 401 2.20 -5.49 1.17
CA ILE A 401 3.12 -4.59 1.88
C ILE A 401 3.49 -3.34 1.06
N ALA A 402 3.21 -3.36 -0.25
CA ALA A 402 3.49 -2.28 -1.20
C ALA A 402 2.34 -2.13 -2.22
N GLY A 403 1.08 -2.18 -1.74
CA GLY A 403 -0.12 -2.02 -2.57
C GLY A 403 -0.11 -0.72 -3.37
N ARG A 404 -0.52 -0.77 -4.64
CA ARG A 404 -0.47 0.36 -5.57
C ARG A 404 -1.85 0.95 -5.87
N GLY A 405 -1.95 2.28 -5.87
CA GLY A 405 -3.05 3.04 -6.42
C GLY A 405 -2.66 3.70 -7.76
N ARG A 406 -3.54 4.58 -8.27
CA ARG A 406 -3.25 5.37 -9.49
C ARG A 406 -2.23 6.47 -9.21
N GLY A 407 -1.34 6.72 -10.17
CA GLY A 407 -0.29 7.74 -10.06
C GLY A 407 0.70 7.39 -8.96
N ARG A 408 0.91 8.32 -8.01
CA ARG A 408 1.79 8.13 -6.84
C ARG A 408 1.05 7.60 -5.59
N ASN A 409 -0.26 7.39 -5.67
CA ASN A 409 -1.04 6.91 -4.53
C ASN A 409 -0.74 5.44 -4.24
N SER A 410 -0.72 5.06 -2.97
CA SER A 410 -0.67 3.66 -2.55
C SER A 410 -2.06 3.15 -2.14
N TRP A 411 -2.21 1.83 -2.14
CA TRP A 411 -3.36 1.15 -1.57
C TRP A 411 -2.98 0.59 -0.19
N VAL A 412 -3.66 1.06 0.87
CA VAL A 412 -3.45 0.55 2.24
C VAL A 412 -4.14 -0.80 2.38
N SER A 413 -3.34 -1.85 2.57
CA SER A 413 -3.81 -3.23 2.63
C SER A 413 -4.25 -3.62 4.05
N GLN A 414 -5.53 -3.39 4.34
CA GLN A 414 -6.10 -3.73 5.65
C GLN A 414 -6.62 -5.17 5.69
N ALA A 415 -6.49 -5.82 6.85
CA ALA A 415 -7.07 -7.14 7.08
C ALA A 415 -8.58 -7.11 6.77
N GLY A 416 -9.09 -8.10 6.03
CA GLY A 416 -10.50 -8.18 5.63
C GLY A 416 -10.86 -7.47 4.32
N ALA A 417 -9.95 -6.68 3.72
CA ALA A 417 -10.15 -6.17 2.36
C ALA A 417 -10.04 -7.31 1.32
N LEU A 418 -10.79 -7.20 0.23
CA LEU A 418 -10.69 -8.07 -0.95
C LEU A 418 -9.78 -7.38 -1.97
N GLN A 419 -8.59 -7.92 -2.16
CA GLN A 419 -7.53 -7.30 -2.96
C GLN A 419 -6.98 -8.29 -3.96
N PHE A 420 -7.17 -8.02 -5.24
CA PHE A 420 -6.74 -8.91 -6.30
C PHE A 420 -6.41 -8.15 -7.58
N SER A 421 -5.58 -8.75 -8.42
CA SER A 421 -5.36 -8.32 -9.79
C SER A 421 -5.63 -9.48 -10.74
N PHE A 422 -6.06 -9.23 -11.97
CA PHE A 422 -6.21 -10.30 -12.96
C PHE A 422 -5.78 -9.86 -14.36
N VAL A 423 -5.35 -10.84 -15.14
CA VAL A 423 -4.79 -10.61 -16.48
C VAL A 423 -5.91 -10.70 -17.53
N VAL A 424 -5.93 -9.77 -18.49
CA VAL A 424 -6.85 -9.82 -19.65
C VAL A 424 -6.05 -9.65 -20.93
N ARG A 425 -6.25 -10.55 -21.90
CA ARG A 425 -5.74 -10.38 -23.27
C ARG A 425 -6.84 -9.84 -24.15
N HIS A 426 -6.62 -8.67 -24.71
CA HIS A 426 -7.61 -7.96 -25.50
C HIS A 426 -7.03 -7.65 -26.89
N SER A 427 -7.59 -8.26 -27.93
CA SER A 427 -7.09 -8.11 -29.30
C SER A 427 -7.43 -6.74 -29.88
N VAL A 428 -6.49 -6.11 -30.59
CA VAL A 428 -6.75 -4.86 -31.33
C VAL A 428 -7.75 -5.01 -32.46
N LYS A 429 -8.05 -6.25 -32.87
CA LYS A 429 -9.07 -6.55 -33.89
C LYS A 429 -10.49 -6.26 -33.39
N LEU A 430 -10.68 -6.10 -32.08
CA LEU A 430 -11.95 -5.73 -31.46
C LEU A 430 -12.14 -4.20 -31.50
N SER A 431 -12.19 -3.63 -32.71
CA SER A 431 -12.24 -2.17 -32.93
C SER A 431 -13.47 -1.49 -32.32
N ASN A 432 -14.56 -2.23 -32.15
CA ASN A 432 -15.79 -1.79 -31.48
C ASN A 432 -15.71 -1.82 -29.94
N ALA A 433 -14.66 -2.40 -29.35
CA ALA A 433 -14.50 -2.59 -27.92
C ALA A 433 -13.24 -1.91 -27.35
N PRO A 434 -13.13 -0.56 -27.35
CA PRO A 434 -11.93 0.12 -26.90
C PRO A 434 -11.50 -0.26 -25.48
N VAL A 435 -10.20 -0.54 -25.32
CA VAL A 435 -9.57 -0.96 -24.06
C VAL A 435 -9.83 -0.02 -22.88
N VAL A 436 -10.05 1.27 -23.14
CA VAL A 436 -10.35 2.29 -22.12
C VAL A 436 -11.62 1.97 -21.34
N PHE A 437 -12.56 1.22 -21.93
CA PHE A 437 -13.82 0.92 -21.27
C PHE A 437 -13.72 -0.19 -20.22
N ILE A 438 -12.64 -0.98 -20.24
CA ILE A 438 -12.42 -2.10 -19.33
C ILE A 438 -12.47 -1.66 -17.87
N GLN A 439 -11.95 -0.48 -17.53
CA GLN A 439 -11.99 0.05 -16.17
C GLN A 439 -13.43 0.32 -15.68
N TYR A 440 -14.33 0.77 -16.57
CA TYR A 440 -15.73 1.01 -16.21
C TYR A 440 -16.48 -0.31 -16.09
N LEU A 441 -16.18 -1.27 -16.96
CA LEU A 441 -16.77 -2.61 -16.90
C LEU A 441 -16.51 -3.27 -15.55
N ILE A 442 -15.26 -3.29 -15.09
CA ILE A 442 -14.92 -3.94 -13.80
C ILE A 442 -15.49 -3.15 -12.61
N ALA A 443 -15.55 -1.82 -12.69
CA ALA A 443 -16.16 -1.00 -11.64
C ALA A 443 -17.64 -1.32 -11.47
N LEU A 444 -18.39 -1.35 -12.59
CA LEU A 444 -19.79 -1.70 -12.57
C LEU A 444 -19.99 -3.16 -12.17
N ALA A 445 -19.14 -4.08 -12.64
CA ALA A 445 -19.25 -5.50 -12.31
C ALA A 445 -19.13 -5.77 -10.80
N ILE A 446 -18.25 -5.07 -10.08
CA ILE A 446 -18.13 -5.21 -8.63
C ILE A 446 -19.36 -4.66 -7.90
N VAL A 447 -19.94 -3.56 -8.36
CA VAL A 447 -21.17 -3.01 -7.77
C VAL A 447 -22.37 -3.92 -8.05
N GLU A 448 -22.51 -4.39 -9.28
CA GLU A 448 -23.64 -5.22 -9.71
C GLU A 448 -23.55 -6.64 -9.17
N SER A 449 -22.35 -7.20 -8.94
CA SER A 449 -22.19 -8.52 -8.33
C SER A 449 -22.78 -8.61 -6.92
N ILE A 450 -22.91 -7.46 -6.25
CA ILE A 450 -23.54 -7.31 -4.94
C ILE A 450 -25.01 -6.90 -5.10
N ARG A 451 -25.29 -5.84 -5.85
CA ARG A 451 -26.64 -5.25 -5.96
C ARG A 451 -27.64 -6.10 -6.76
N THR A 452 -27.19 -7.14 -7.45
CA THR A 452 -28.09 -8.09 -8.11
C THR A 452 -28.39 -9.33 -7.26
N LEU A 453 -27.82 -9.41 -6.06
CA LEU A 453 -28.19 -10.43 -5.08
C LEU A 453 -29.59 -10.11 -4.53
N PRO A 454 -30.45 -11.14 -4.35
CA PRO A 454 -31.77 -10.95 -3.74
C PRO A 454 -31.69 -10.25 -2.38
N GLY A 455 -32.37 -9.11 -2.23
CA GLY A 455 -32.40 -8.30 -1.01
C GLY A 455 -31.32 -7.21 -0.91
N TYR A 456 -30.34 -7.19 -1.81
CA TYR A 456 -29.23 -6.23 -1.82
C TYR A 456 -29.41 -5.10 -2.86
N GLU A 457 -30.56 -5.05 -3.55
CA GLU A 457 -30.82 -4.18 -4.70
C GLU A 457 -30.64 -2.70 -4.35
N ASP A 458 -31.00 -2.32 -3.12
CA ASP A 458 -30.99 -0.94 -2.62
C ASP A 458 -29.75 -0.57 -1.81
N VAL A 459 -28.79 -1.49 -1.65
CA VAL A 459 -27.51 -1.20 -0.98
C VAL A 459 -26.86 0.01 -1.66
N PRO A 460 -26.42 1.04 -0.90
CA PRO A 460 -26.09 2.35 -1.45
C PRO A 460 -24.69 2.42 -2.08
N LEU A 461 -24.27 1.37 -2.79
CA LEU A 461 -23.03 1.38 -3.56
C LEU A 461 -23.18 2.19 -4.84
N ARG A 462 -22.16 3.01 -5.12
CA ARG A 462 -22.10 3.98 -6.20
C ARG A 462 -20.70 4.03 -6.83
N LEU A 463 -20.64 4.56 -8.05
CA LEU A 463 -19.40 4.73 -8.81
C LEU A 463 -18.99 6.20 -8.83
N LYS A 464 -17.73 6.46 -8.48
CA LYS A 464 -17.09 7.76 -8.72
C LYS A 464 -16.09 7.60 -9.84
N TRP A 465 -16.39 8.24 -10.97
CA TRP A 465 -15.49 8.31 -12.11
C TRP A 465 -14.09 8.82 -11.69
N PRO A 466 -13.01 8.24 -12.25
CA PRO A 466 -13.03 7.19 -13.27
C PRO A 466 -12.94 5.76 -12.72
N ASN A 467 -12.59 5.57 -11.44
CA ASN A 467 -12.07 4.27 -10.98
C ASN A 467 -12.38 3.93 -9.51
N ASP A 468 -13.26 4.67 -8.84
CA ASP A 468 -13.53 4.47 -7.42
C ASP A 468 -14.96 4.00 -7.15
N ILE A 469 -15.11 3.21 -6.08
CA ILE A 469 -16.41 2.74 -5.57
C ILE A 469 -16.67 3.43 -4.23
N TYR A 470 -17.88 3.95 -4.07
CA TYR A 470 -18.31 4.69 -2.90
C TYR A 470 -19.59 4.11 -2.31
N ALA A 471 -19.79 4.31 -1.02
CA ALA A 471 -21.05 4.15 -0.33
C ALA A 471 -21.68 5.54 -0.09
N ASP A 472 -22.95 5.68 -0.45
CA ASP A 472 -23.76 6.88 -0.24
C ASP A 472 -24.54 6.74 1.07
N MET A 473 -23.87 7.11 2.18
CA MET A 473 -24.38 6.95 3.53
C MET A 473 -24.95 8.27 4.07
N PRO A 474 -25.81 8.24 5.10
CA PRO A 474 -26.33 9.47 5.71
C PRO A 474 -25.25 10.44 6.22
N ALA A 475 -24.09 9.91 6.64
CA ALA A 475 -22.93 10.71 7.06
C ALA A 475 -22.11 11.30 5.90
N GLY A 476 -22.44 10.94 4.65
CA GLY A 476 -21.76 11.39 3.44
C GLY A 476 -21.22 10.25 2.57
N LEU A 477 -20.52 10.64 1.51
CA LEU A 477 -19.92 9.74 0.54
C LEU A 477 -18.60 9.16 1.08
N LEU A 478 -18.53 7.84 1.18
CA LEU A 478 -17.38 7.13 1.75
C LEU A 478 -16.77 6.19 0.71
N LYS A 479 -15.45 6.29 0.49
CA LYS A 479 -14.76 5.41 -0.46
C LYS A 479 -14.64 4.00 0.12
N VAL A 480 -15.13 3.01 -0.63
CA VAL A 480 -15.10 1.58 -0.27
C VAL A 480 -14.32 0.72 -1.27
N GLY A 481 -13.80 1.31 -2.35
CA GLY A 481 -12.96 0.58 -3.29
C GLY A 481 -12.28 1.48 -4.31
N GLY A 482 -11.24 0.95 -4.94
CA GLY A 482 -10.48 1.62 -5.99
C GLY A 482 -9.90 0.62 -6.98
N LEU A 483 -9.81 1.05 -8.23
CA LEU A 483 -9.35 0.23 -9.35
C LEU A 483 -8.11 0.82 -10.00
N LEU A 484 -7.28 -0.05 -10.57
CA LEU A 484 -6.09 0.29 -11.31
C LEU A 484 -5.98 -0.63 -12.53
N VAL A 485 -6.01 -0.05 -13.74
CA VAL A 485 -5.80 -0.81 -14.98
C VAL A 485 -4.49 -0.38 -15.59
N ASN A 486 -3.57 -1.32 -15.77
CA ASN A 486 -2.34 -1.12 -16.55
C ASN A 486 -2.45 -1.91 -17.84
N SER A 487 -2.08 -1.29 -18.96
CA SER A 487 -2.03 -1.94 -20.26
C SER A 487 -0.60 -1.97 -20.78
N SER A 488 -0.19 -3.11 -21.30
CA SER A 488 0.99 -3.27 -22.15
C SER A 488 0.53 -3.78 -23.51
N PHE A 489 1.28 -3.48 -24.57
CA PHE A 489 0.89 -3.80 -25.94
C PHE A 489 1.95 -4.68 -26.60
N VAL A 490 1.56 -5.86 -27.07
CA VAL A 490 2.45 -6.81 -27.76
C VAL A 490 1.68 -7.64 -28.79
N ARG A 491 2.27 -7.79 -29.98
CA ARG A 491 1.79 -8.67 -31.07
C ARG A 491 0.27 -8.53 -31.34
N ASP A 492 -0.18 -7.29 -31.53
CA ASP A 492 -1.59 -6.96 -31.83
C ASP A 492 -2.58 -7.29 -30.70
N GLU A 493 -2.10 -7.43 -29.46
CA GLU A 493 -2.93 -7.59 -28.27
C GLU A 493 -2.49 -6.62 -27.17
N PHE A 494 -3.48 -6.11 -26.44
CA PHE A 494 -3.25 -5.50 -25.14
C PHE A 494 -3.26 -6.57 -24.06
N LEU A 495 -2.17 -6.65 -23.29
CA LEU A 495 -2.11 -7.36 -22.03
C LEU A 495 -2.46 -6.39 -20.91
N LEU A 496 -3.65 -6.55 -20.35
CA LEU A 496 -4.15 -5.73 -19.26
C LEU A 496 -3.93 -6.44 -17.94
N VAL A 497 -3.52 -5.67 -16.93
CA VAL A 497 -3.52 -6.09 -15.53
C VAL A 497 -4.51 -5.19 -14.80
N ILE A 498 -5.61 -5.77 -14.35
CA ILE A 498 -6.72 -5.08 -13.69
C ILE A 498 -6.64 -5.36 -12.19
N GLY A 499 -6.19 -4.38 -11.42
CA GLY A 499 -6.13 -4.40 -9.96
C GLY A 499 -7.40 -3.83 -9.33
N CYS A 500 -7.92 -4.54 -8.33
CA CYS A 500 -9.10 -4.21 -7.58
C CYS A 500 -8.79 -4.26 -6.08
N GLY A 501 -8.89 -3.12 -5.40
CA GLY A 501 -8.84 -3.02 -3.94
C GLY A 501 -10.22 -2.68 -3.40
N ILE A 502 -10.84 -3.59 -2.67
CA ILE A 502 -12.20 -3.44 -2.13
C ILE A 502 -12.19 -3.59 -0.62
N ASN A 503 -12.72 -2.58 0.07
CA ASN A 503 -12.94 -2.61 1.50
C ASN A 503 -14.16 -3.48 1.80
N LEU A 504 -13.99 -4.80 1.97
CA LEU A 504 -15.12 -5.72 2.17
C LEU A 504 -15.46 -5.95 3.66
N ASN A 505 -14.45 -6.30 4.47
CA ASN A 505 -14.57 -6.63 5.90
C ASN A 505 -13.53 -5.94 6.78
N ASN A 506 -12.82 -4.94 6.25
CA ASN A 506 -11.79 -4.22 6.99
C ASN A 506 -12.37 -3.43 8.17
N PRO A 507 -11.63 -3.33 9.29
CA PRO A 507 -12.03 -2.53 10.43
C PRO A 507 -11.87 -1.02 10.15
N HIS A 508 -12.40 -0.20 11.06
CA HIS A 508 -12.14 1.23 11.13
C HIS A 508 -10.63 1.57 11.07
N PRO A 509 -10.23 2.73 10.50
CA PRO A 509 -11.06 3.92 10.24
C PRO A 509 -11.76 3.97 8.88
N THR A 510 -11.44 3.07 7.95
CA THR A 510 -12.12 2.99 6.66
C THR A 510 -13.49 2.31 6.82
N VAL A 511 -14.36 2.51 5.84
CA VAL A 511 -15.70 1.88 5.83
C VAL A 511 -15.68 0.68 4.90
N SER A 512 -16.18 -0.44 5.39
CA SER A 512 -16.29 -1.68 4.63
C SER A 512 -17.69 -1.83 4.02
N ILE A 513 -17.79 -2.53 2.89
CA ILE A 513 -19.06 -2.83 2.22
C ILE A 513 -19.99 -3.61 3.14
N ASN A 514 -19.47 -4.54 3.94
CA ASN A 514 -20.32 -5.26 4.88
C ASN A 514 -20.84 -4.37 6.01
N ASP A 515 -20.10 -3.37 6.47
CA ASP A 515 -20.64 -2.41 7.43
C ASP A 515 -21.71 -1.51 6.78
N VAL A 516 -21.54 -1.15 5.50
CA VAL A 516 -22.57 -0.46 4.71
C VAL A 516 -23.84 -1.30 4.59
N ILE A 517 -23.71 -2.60 4.30
CA ILE A 517 -24.83 -3.54 4.24
C ILE A 517 -25.54 -3.60 5.60
N GLN A 518 -24.79 -3.79 6.69
CA GLN A 518 -25.36 -3.90 8.04
C GLN A 518 -26.04 -2.61 8.51
N GLN A 519 -25.48 -1.44 8.18
CA GLN A 519 -26.10 -0.15 8.50
C GLN A 519 -27.34 0.13 7.64
N HIS A 520 -27.32 -0.28 6.37
CA HIS A 520 -28.45 -0.12 5.45
C HIS A 520 -29.62 -1.04 5.82
N ASN A 521 -29.33 -2.31 6.06
CA ASN A 521 -30.31 -3.32 6.45
C ASN A 521 -29.63 -4.45 7.27
N PRO A 522 -29.78 -4.46 8.62
CA PRO A 522 -29.12 -5.44 9.48
C PRO A 522 -29.68 -6.86 9.35
N LYS A 523 -30.74 -7.06 8.57
CA LYS A 523 -31.26 -8.41 8.25
C LYS A 523 -30.51 -9.08 7.10
N LEU A 524 -29.75 -8.32 6.32
CA LEU A 524 -28.92 -8.89 5.26
C LEU A 524 -27.69 -9.53 5.87
N GLU A 525 -27.25 -10.63 5.27
CA GLU A 525 -26.03 -11.32 5.70
C GLU A 525 -24.78 -10.53 5.28
N ARG A 526 -23.67 -10.76 6.00
CA ARG A 526 -22.37 -10.26 5.55
C ARG A 526 -21.88 -11.15 4.41
N LEU A 527 -21.37 -10.53 3.36
CA LEU A 527 -20.86 -11.23 2.18
C LEU A 527 -19.42 -11.73 2.39
N GLY A 528 -19.16 -12.96 1.95
CA GLY A 528 -17.82 -13.57 1.94
C GLY A 528 -16.94 -13.06 0.80
N ARG A 529 -15.61 -13.05 0.99
CA ARG A 529 -14.65 -12.60 -0.04
C ARG A 529 -14.70 -13.48 -1.28
N GLU A 530 -14.80 -14.78 -1.06
CA GLU A 530 -14.86 -15.85 -2.04
C GLU A 530 -16.07 -15.63 -2.98
N GLN A 531 -17.25 -15.42 -2.40
CA GLN A 531 -18.49 -15.17 -3.15
C GLN A 531 -18.43 -13.86 -3.94
N VAL A 532 -18.01 -12.76 -3.31
CA VAL A 532 -17.95 -11.44 -3.97
C VAL A 532 -16.97 -11.46 -5.15
N LEU A 533 -15.80 -12.07 -4.99
CA LEU A 533 -14.82 -12.22 -6.06
C LEU A 533 -15.38 -13.05 -7.23
N ALA A 534 -15.94 -14.22 -6.93
CA ALA A 534 -16.53 -15.11 -7.92
C ALA A 534 -17.64 -14.40 -8.72
N HIS A 535 -18.56 -13.71 -8.02
CA HIS A 535 -19.65 -13.01 -8.67
C HIS A 535 -19.16 -11.80 -9.48
N ALA A 536 -18.15 -11.07 -9.00
CA ALA A 536 -17.56 -9.95 -9.73
C ALA A 536 -16.93 -10.40 -11.04
N LEU A 537 -16.19 -11.53 -11.05
CA LEU A 537 -15.54 -12.05 -12.25
C LEU A 537 -16.56 -12.57 -13.27
N VAL A 538 -17.64 -13.24 -12.83
CA VAL A 538 -18.73 -13.66 -13.73
C VAL A 538 -19.46 -12.45 -14.33
N THR A 539 -19.75 -11.44 -13.50
CA THR A 539 -20.40 -10.21 -13.96
C THR A 539 -19.51 -9.44 -14.94
N PHE A 540 -18.21 -9.37 -14.66
CA PHE A 540 -17.23 -8.78 -15.57
C PHE A 540 -17.16 -9.54 -16.88
N GLU A 541 -17.10 -10.86 -16.85
CA GLU A 541 -17.06 -11.71 -18.05
C GLU A 541 -18.28 -11.48 -18.95
N LYS A 542 -19.47 -11.39 -18.35
CA LYS A 542 -20.70 -11.01 -19.07
C LYS A 542 -20.56 -9.66 -19.77
N TYR A 543 -20.18 -8.61 -19.04
CA TYR A 543 -20.05 -7.28 -19.61
C TYR A 543 -18.92 -7.18 -20.64
N TYR A 544 -17.82 -7.90 -20.43
CA TYR A 544 -16.71 -7.94 -21.37
C TYR A 544 -17.14 -8.56 -22.70
N MET A 545 -17.90 -9.65 -22.66
CA MET A 545 -18.45 -10.27 -23.87
C MET A 545 -19.42 -9.35 -24.61
N GLU A 546 -20.35 -8.71 -23.88
CA GLU A 546 -21.28 -7.75 -24.49
C GLU A 546 -20.54 -6.56 -25.11
N LEU A 547 -19.45 -6.09 -24.49
CA LEU A 547 -18.58 -5.06 -25.08
C LEU A 547 -17.91 -5.57 -26.37
N CYS A 548 -17.35 -6.78 -26.37
CA CYS A 548 -16.70 -7.35 -27.56
C CYS A 548 -17.68 -7.53 -28.72
N GLU A 549 -18.92 -7.91 -28.42
CA GLU A 549 -19.95 -8.17 -29.43
C GLU A 549 -20.60 -6.87 -29.94
N LYS A 550 -21.08 -6.03 -29.03
CA LYS A 550 -21.96 -4.89 -29.35
C LYS A 550 -21.23 -3.55 -29.35
N GLY A 551 -20.00 -3.50 -28.82
CA GLY A 551 -19.31 -2.26 -28.49
C GLY A 551 -19.97 -1.50 -27.33
N MET A 552 -19.45 -0.31 -27.04
CA MET A 552 -20.01 0.54 -25.98
C MET A 552 -21.35 1.13 -26.42
N GLY A 553 -22.37 1.10 -25.54
CA GLY A 553 -23.71 1.59 -25.85
C GLY A 553 -24.64 1.65 -24.64
N SER A 554 -25.92 1.93 -24.89
CA SER A 554 -26.95 2.10 -23.84
C SER A 554 -27.08 0.89 -22.91
N TRP A 555 -26.88 -0.33 -23.43
CA TRP A 555 -26.89 -1.57 -22.64
C TRP A 555 -25.98 -1.50 -21.40
N PHE A 556 -24.86 -0.78 -21.52
CA PHE A 556 -23.90 -0.54 -20.44
C PHE A 556 -24.09 0.85 -19.81
N LEU A 557 -24.15 1.91 -20.62
CA LEU A 557 -24.16 3.30 -20.14
C LEU A 557 -25.37 3.59 -19.24
N ASP A 558 -26.55 3.04 -19.54
CA ASP A 558 -27.75 3.24 -18.72
C ASP A 558 -27.55 2.62 -17.32
N LYS A 559 -26.92 1.44 -17.25
CA LYS A 559 -26.60 0.78 -15.98
C LYS A 559 -25.51 1.56 -15.24
N TYR A 560 -24.46 1.97 -15.94
CA TYR A 560 -23.35 2.73 -15.36
C TYR A 560 -23.83 4.05 -14.76
N TYR A 561 -24.64 4.82 -15.49
CA TYR A 561 -25.20 6.09 -15.02
C TYR A 561 -26.26 5.92 -13.93
N LYS A 562 -26.95 4.78 -13.86
CA LYS A 562 -27.80 4.46 -12.70
C LYS A 562 -26.98 4.31 -11.41
N ARG A 563 -25.69 3.97 -11.50
CA ARG A 563 -24.82 3.72 -10.34
C ARG A 563 -23.83 4.84 -10.05
N TRP A 564 -23.49 5.70 -11.01
CA TRP A 564 -22.49 6.73 -10.78
C TRP A 564 -23.03 7.93 -9.96
N LEU A 565 -22.13 8.76 -9.45
CA LEU A 565 -22.47 9.91 -8.59
C LEU A 565 -22.61 11.25 -9.33
N HIS A 566 -22.44 11.24 -10.66
CA HIS A 566 -22.07 12.45 -11.40
C HIS A 566 -23.18 13.07 -12.24
N SER A 567 -24.31 12.38 -12.43
CA SER A 567 -25.43 12.94 -13.21
C SER A 567 -25.81 14.32 -12.71
N ASP A 568 -25.84 15.30 -13.63
CA ASP A 568 -26.29 16.66 -13.39
C ASP A 568 -25.52 17.44 -12.32
N LYS A 569 -24.35 16.95 -11.91
CA LYS A 569 -23.50 17.66 -10.96
C LYS A 569 -22.96 18.93 -11.61
N LEU A 570 -23.20 20.06 -10.95
CA LEU A 570 -22.57 21.33 -11.28
C LEU A 570 -21.13 21.33 -10.77
N VAL A 571 -20.22 21.69 -11.65
CA VAL A 571 -18.79 21.75 -11.38
C VAL A 571 -18.19 23.06 -11.87
N THR A 572 -17.10 23.48 -11.24
CA THR A 572 -16.25 24.56 -11.72
C THR A 572 -14.99 23.94 -12.32
N LEU A 573 -14.72 24.24 -13.59
CA LEU A 573 -13.58 23.75 -14.35
C LEU A 573 -12.42 24.74 -14.22
N THR A 574 -11.52 24.51 -13.26
CA THR A 574 -10.40 25.46 -13.01
C THR A 574 -9.41 25.52 -14.16
N THR A 575 -9.36 24.48 -15.00
CA THR A 575 -8.60 24.42 -16.25
C THR A 575 -9.17 25.27 -17.38
N HIS A 576 -10.38 25.80 -17.22
CA HIS A 576 -11.12 26.53 -18.24
C HIS A 576 -11.62 27.87 -17.70
N ASN A 577 -10.74 28.65 -17.07
CA ASN A 577 -11.05 29.97 -16.49
C ASN A 577 -12.24 29.94 -15.50
N ASP A 578 -12.25 28.92 -14.63
CA ASP A 578 -13.30 28.69 -13.63
C ASP A 578 -14.72 28.63 -14.25
N GLU A 579 -14.84 28.09 -15.46
CA GLU A 579 -16.13 27.91 -16.12
C GLU A 579 -17.03 26.98 -15.28
N LYS A 580 -18.27 27.41 -15.04
CA LYS A 580 -19.31 26.55 -14.47
C LYS A 580 -19.88 25.64 -15.55
N ALA A 581 -19.78 24.34 -15.34
CA ALA A 581 -20.28 23.32 -16.24
C ALA A 581 -21.12 22.27 -15.51
N ARG A 582 -21.94 21.53 -16.25
CA ARG A 582 -22.73 20.40 -15.79
C ARG A 582 -22.16 19.13 -16.37
N ILE A 583 -21.92 18.12 -15.54
CA ILE A 583 -21.51 16.79 -16.02
C ILE A 583 -22.69 16.11 -16.71
N VAL A 584 -22.46 15.60 -17.93
CA VAL A 584 -23.51 15.00 -18.76
C VAL A 584 -23.23 13.54 -19.13
N GLY A 585 -22.00 13.04 -18.96
CA GLY A 585 -21.69 11.66 -19.33
C GLY A 585 -20.21 11.38 -19.44
N ILE A 586 -19.90 10.29 -20.12
CA ILE A 586 -18.61 9.96 -20.68
C ILE A 586 -18.73 9.79 -22.20
N THR A 587 -17.67 10.14 -22.94
CA THR A 587 -17.66 9.97 -24.39
C THR A 587 -17.73 8.49 -24.77
N SER A 588 -18.45 8.18 -25.85
CA SER A 588 -18.68 6.79 -26.31
C SER A 588 -17.46 6.16 -27.00
N ASP A 589 -16.46 6.95 -27.37
CA ASP A 589 -15.25 6.55 -28.09
C ASP A 589 -14.04 6.34 -27.17
N TYR A 590 -13.83 7.28 -26.24
CA TYR A 590 -12.64 7.35 -25.37
C TYR A 590 -12.97 7.30 -23.88
N GLY A 591 -14.25 7.26 -23.51
CA GLY A 591 -14.67 7.21 -22.10
C GLY A 591 -14.23 8.43 -21.30
N MET A 592 -14.01 9.59 -21.94
CA MET A 592 -13.61 10.82 -21.26
C MET A 592 -14.81 11.49 -20.61
N LEU A 593 -14.65 12.19 -19.49
CA LEU A 593 -15.77 12.84 -18.81
C LEU A 593 -16.27 14.04 -19.63
N GLU A 594 -17.56 14.07 -19.95
CA GLU A 594 -18.19 15.17 -20.68
C GLU A 594 -18.89 16.14 -19.75
N ALA A 595 -18.65 17.43 -19.98
CA ALA A 595 -19.33 18.53 -19.30
C ALA A 595 -19.84 19.57 -20.31
N VAL A 596 -20.96 20.23 -19.99
CA VAL A 596 -21.57 21.29 -20.81
C VAL A 596 -21.60 22.58 -19.99
N SER A 597 -21.20 23.72 -20.57
CA SER A 597 -21.29 25.02 -19.88
C SER A 597 -22.73 25.30 -19.43
N VAL A 598 -22.86 25.87 -18.23
CA VAL A 598 -24.15 26.36 -17.72
C VAL A 598 -24.61 27.61 -18.50
N ASN A 599 -23.67 28.39 -19.05
CA ASN A 599 -23.94 29.66 -19.70
C ASN A 599 -24.15 29.53 -21.22
N ASP A 600 -23.48 28.57 -21.87
CA ASP A 600 -23.68 28.27 -23.30
C ASP A 600 -23.74 26.74 -23.53
N PRO A 601 -24.93 26.16 -23.74
CA PRO A 601 -25.10 24.72 -23.99
C PRO A 601 -24.33 24.17 -25.20
N ARG A 602 -23.85 25.04 -26.10
CA ARG A 602 -23.01 24.64 -27.25
C ARG A 602 -21.54 24.44 -26.85
N LYS A 603 -21.12 24.99 -25.71
CA LYS A 603 -19.75 24.86 -25.19
C LYS A 603 -19.64 23.57 -24.38
N ARG A 604 -18.99 22.57 -24.99
CA ARG A 604 -18.71 21.26 -24.40
C ARG A 604 -17.24 21.13 -24.00
N PHE A 605 -16.99 20.38 -22.94
CA PHE A 605 -15.67 20.08 -22.42
C PHE A 605 -15.50 18.58 -22.28
N THR A 606 -14.32 18.10 -22.67
CA THR A 606 -13.94 16.69 -22.56
C THR A 606 -12.73 16.59 -21.65
N LEU A 607 -12.86 15.86 -20.55
CA LEU A 607 -11.90 15.85 -19.44
C LEU A 607 -11.25 14.48 -19.30
N GLN A 608 -9.92 14.45 -19.30
CA GLN A 608 -9.14 13.22 -19.23
C GLN A 608 -9.06 12.64 -17.80
N PRO A 609 -9.10 11.30 -17.64
CA PRO A 609 -8.98 10.61 -16.35
C PRO A 609 -7.69 10.88 -15.56
N ASP A 610 -6.56 11.02 -16.27
CA ASP A 610 -5.24 11.15 -15.64
C ASP A 610 -4.78 12.60 -15.45
N GLY A 611 -5.39 13.54 -16.18
CA GLY A 611 -5.08 14.96 -16.08
C GLY A 611 -5.93 15.73 -15.07
N ASN A 612 -6.98 15.14 -14.50
CA ASN A 612 -7.94 15.84 -13.64
C ASN A 612 -8.28 15.08 -12.34
N SER A 613 -8.60 15.82 -11.29
CA SER A 613 -9.12 15.37 -9.99
C SER A 613 -10.50 16.00 -9.75
N PHE A 614 -11.44 15.21 -9.22
CA PHE A 614 -12.79 15.68 -8.89
C PHE A 614 -12.98 15.79 -7.37
N ASP A 615 -13.07 17.02 -6.87
CA ASP A 615 -13.48 17.33 -5.50
C ASP A 615 -15.01 17.48 -5.47
N MET A 616 -15.68 16.41 -5.03
CA MET A 616 -17.14 16.34 -4.95
C MET A 616 -17.73 17.32 -3.94
N LEU A 617 -17.02 17.56 -2.83
CA LEU A 617 -17.52 18.37 -1.73
C LEU A 617 -17.51 19.86 -2.11
N LYS A 618 -16.54 20.26 -2.94
CA LYS A 618 -16.44 21.63 -3.44
C LYS A 618 -17.03 21.82 -4.84
N GLY A 619 -17.44 20.73 -5.51
CA GLY A 619 -17.89 20.77 -6.90
C GLY A 619 -16.79 21.28 -7.85
N LEU A 620 -15.54 20.88 -7.64
CA LEU A 620 -14.40 21.36 -8.43
C LEU A 620 -13.79 20.23 -9.26
N ILE A 621 -13.42 20.56 -10.50
CA ILE A 621 -12.51 19.74 -11.30
C ILE A 621 -11.20 20.50 -11.46
N ILE A 622 -10.13 19.92 -10.93
CA ILE A 622 -8.81 20.52 -10.82
C ILE A 622 -7.84 19.71 -11.66
N LYS A 623 -6.93 20.37 -12.40
CA LYS A 623 -5.83 19.68 -13.08
C LYS A 623 -4.92 19.01 -12.05
N LYS A 624 -4.54 17.75 -12.28
CA LYS A 624 -3.41 17.16 -11.56
C LYS A 624 -2.12 17.81 -12.06
N THR A 625 -1.39 18.48 -11.16
CA THR A 625 -0.07 19.06 -11.44
C THR A 625 1.00 17.99 -11.59
#